data_AF-A0A0C2F7X3-F1
#
_entry.id   AF-A0A0C2F7X3-F1
#
_cell.length_a   1.000
_cell.length_b   1.000
_cell.length_c   1.000
_cell.angle_alpha   90.00
_cell.angle_beta   90.00
_cell.angle_gamma   90.00
#
_symmetry.space_group_name_H-M   'P 1'
#
loop_
_entity.id
_entity.type
_entity.pdbx_description
1 polymer ?
#
loop_
_entity_poly.entity_id
_entity_poly.type
_entity_poly.pdbx_seq_one_letter_code
_entity_poly.pdbx_strand_id
1 'polypeptide(L)'
;SHCYHIEDLTGSMQVEFNDETKFQHSIFTEGSVAIFQGSYDASLLTVREVASVPLESAEETRATFGNVNWFGGEDPIAFRCNTKLCVAERTNPNAQIVILSEVHLDNSRVMQAVYHMLSGFSGDPPLAFIFCGNFCSRPRQRETIELLHTGFR
;
A
#
# COMPACT_ATOMS: atom_id res chain seq x y z
N SER A 1 -8.64 27.69 16.04
CA SER A 1 -7.24 27.38 15.72
C SER A 1 -7.00 25.91 15.98
N HIS A 2 -6.47 25.18 15.00
CA HIS A 2 -6.06 23.79 15.21
C HIS A 2 -4.77 23.77 16.02
N CYS A 3 -4.71 22.93 17.06
CA CYS A 3 -3.53 22.75 17.89
C CYS A 3 -2.88 21.43 17.50
N TYR A 4 -1.67 21.48 16.94
CA TYR A 4 -0.93 20.30 16.53
C TYR A 4 0.07 19.90 17.61
N HIS A 5 0.27 18.59 17.74
CA HIS A 5 1.28 18.02 18.64
C HIS A 5 2.10 16.99 17.87
N ILE A 6 3.34 16.81 18.30
CA ILE A 6 4.18 15.66 17.94
C ILE A 6 4.45 14.85 19.20
N GLU A 7 4.61 13.54 19.04
CA GLU A 7 4.84 12.62 20.14
C GLU A 7 5.97 11.64 19.83
N ASP A 8 6.64 11.20 20.89
CA ASP A 8 7.56 10.07 20.88
C ASP A 8 7.31 9.18 22.10
N LEU A 9 8.21 8.23 22.38
CA LEU A 9 8.08 7.33 23.52
C LEU A 9 8.20 8.03 24.90
N THR A 10 8.62 9.29 24.93
CA THR A 10 8.88 10.05 26.16
C THR A 10 7.77 11.05 26.49
N GLY A 11 6.99 11.47 25.50
CA GLY A 11 5.85 12.35 25.71
C GLY A 11 5.39 13.04 24.44
N SER A 12 4.69 14.16 24.61
CA SER A 12 4.21 15.00 23.51
C SER A 12 4.57 16.47 23.72
N MET A 13 4.72 17.20 22.62
CA MET A 13 4.95 18.64 22.63
C MET A 13 4.10 19.33 21.57
N GLN A 14 3.71 20.57 21.85
CA GLN A 14 2.95 21.39 20.92
C GLN A 14 3.86 21.91 19.80
N VAL A 15 3.32 21.92 18.58
CA VAL A 15 4.01 22.46 17.41
C VAL A 15 3.19 23.54 16.72
N GLU A 16 3.90 24.51 16.15
CA GLU A 16 3.32 25.55 15.32
C GLU A 16 3.87 25.44 13.89
N PHE A 17 2.95 25.46 12.92
CA PHE A 17 3.25 25.60 11.51
C PHE A 17 2.84 27.00 11.06
N ASN A 18 3.69 27.66 10.30
CA ASN A 18 3.44 28.99 9.74
C ASN A 18 3.64 28.98 8.22
N ASP A 19 3.41 30.11 7.56
CA ASP A 19 3.52 30.23 6.09
C ASP A 19 4.95 30.00 5.57
N GLU A 20 5.97 30.03 6.45
CA GLU A 20 7.37 29.79 6.11
C GLU A 20 7.77 28.31 6.30
N THR A 21 6.94 27.49 6.95
CA THR A 21 7.23 26.08 7.18
C THR A 21 7.33 25.33 5.85
N LYS A 22 8.49 24.73 5.59
CA LYS A 22 8.75 23.97 4.36
C LYS A 22 8.41 22.50 4.57
N PHE A 23 7.58 21.95 3.70
CA PHE A 23 7.33 20.52 3.64
C PHE A 23 8.11 19.92 2.48
N GLN A 24 8.87 18.85 2.76
CA GLN A 24 9.49 18.06 1.69
C GLN A 24 8.41 17.39 0.82
N HIS A 25 8.81 16.91 -0.36
CA HIS A 25 7.89 16.31 -1.32
C HIS A 25 7.39 14.93 -0.85
N SER A 26 6.35 14.95 -0.01
CA SER A 26 5.70 13.79 0.59
C SER A 26 4.27 14.12 1.01
N ILE A 27 3.50 13.10 1.39
CA ILE A 27 2.17 13.26 1.97
C ILE A 27 2.33 13.10 3.49
N PHE A 28 2.03 14.17 4.23
CA PHE A 28 2.02 14.15 5.69
C PHE A 28 0.57 14.22 6.18
N THR A 29 0.16 13.21 6.93
CA THR A 29 -1.15 13.16 7.59
C THR A 29 -0.98 13.12 9.10
N GLU A 30 -2.06 13.36 9.83
CA GLU A 30 -2.12 12.97 11.24
C GLU A 30 -1.74 11.48 11.40
N GLY A 31 -0.93 11.17 12.42
CA GLY A 31 -0.38 9.83 12.65
C GLY A 31 0.84 9.46 11.79
N SER A 32 1.29 10.33 10.88
CA SER A 32 2.54 10.11 10.14
C SER A 32 3.76 10.26 11.05
N VAL A 33 4.75 9.38 10.89
CA VAL A 33 6.08 9.55 11.50
C VAL A 33 6.95 10.38 10.55
N ALA A 34 7.40 11.53 11.02
CA ALA A 34 8.18 12.48 10.25
C ALA A 34 9.25 13.15 11.12
N ILE A 35 10.22 13.78 10.47
CA ILE A 35 11.27 14.56 11.11
C ILE A 35 10.83 16.02 11.10
N PHE A 36 10.75 16.62 12.29
CA PHE A 36 10.38 18.03 12.47
C PHE A 36 11.63 18.82 12.88
N GLN A 37 11.98 19.82 12.08
CA GLN A 37 13.10 20.70 12.37
C GLN A 37 12.58 22.12 12.62
N GLY A 38 13.02 22.76 13.69
CA GLY A 38 12.53 24.08 14.07
C GLY A 38 13.30 24.69 15.24
N SER A 39 12.75 25.78 15.78
CA SER A 39 13.20 26.40 17.02
C SER A 39 12.24 26.07 18.15
N TYR A 40 12.78 25.73 19.31
CA TYR A 40 12.01 25.41 20.51
C TYR A 40 12.13 26.54 21.53
N ASP A 41 11.00 27.06 22.00
CA ASP A 41 10.91 28.03 23.10
C ASP A 41 9.72 27.70 24.00
N ALA A 42 9.93 27.72 25.31
CA ALA A 42 8.90 27.59 26.34
C ALA A 42 7.80 26.52 26.09
N SER A 43 8.18 25.32 25.61
CA SER A 43 7.26 24.19 25.31
C SER A 43 6.51 24.26 23.97
N LEU A 44 6.89 25.18 23.09
CA LEU A 44 6.39 25.29 21.73
C LEU A 44 7.55 25.08 20.74
N LEU A 45 7.37 24.15 19.81
CA LEU A 45 8.27 23.99 18.67
C LEU A 45 7.69 24.72 17.45
N THR A 46 8.32 25.83 17.06
CA THR A 46 8.01 26.51 15.79
C THR A 46 8.73 25.78 14.67
N VAL A 47 7.97 25.09 13.81
CA VAL A 47 8.52 24.19 12.78
C VAL A 47 8.95 25.00 11.56
N ARG A 48 10.21 24.82 11.18
CA ARG A 48 10.81 25.40 9.97
C ARG A 48 10.73 24.45 8.78
N GLU A 49 10.93 23.16 9.02
CA GLU A 49 10.93 22.13 7.98
C GLU A 49 10.34 20.81 8.49
N VAL A 50 9.53 20.15 7.66
CA VAL A 50 9.02 18.80 7.87
C VAL A 50 9.56 17.89 6.77
N ALA A 51 10.21 16.82 7.18
CA ALA A 51 10.86 15.86 6.30
C ALA A 51 10.34 14.44 6.55
N SER A 52 10.30 13.62 5.51
CA SER A 52 10.03 12.19 5.66
C SER A 52 11.20 11.50 6.35
N VAL A 53 10.92 10.42 7.08
CA VAL A 53 11.98 9.52 7.55
C VAL A 53 12.74 8.93 6.34
N PRO A 54 14.08 8.79 6.41
CA PRO A 54 14.84 8.20 5.33
C PRO A 54 14.39 6.75 5.08
N LEU A 55 14.20 6.40 3.81
CA LEU A 55 13.79 5.06 3.40
C LEU A 55 15.02 4.13 3.38
N GLU A 56 14.96 3.06 4.15
CA GLU A 56 15.93 1.97 4.09
C GLU A 56 15.57 1.04 2.92
N SER A 57 16.56 0.72 2.08
CA SER A 57 16.37 -0.26 1.01
C SER A 57 16.36 -1.68 1.56
N ALA A 58 15.66 -2.59 0.87
CA ALA A 58 15.63 -3.99 1.28
C ALA A 58 17.04 -4.64 1.26
N GLU A 59 17.99 -4.11 0.48
CA GLU A 59 19.39 -4.55 0.47
C GLU A 59 20.12 -4.17 1.76
N GLU A 60 19.99 -2.92 2.22
CA GLU A 60 20.56 -2.43 3.48
C GLU A 60 19.99 -3.18 4.68
N THR A 61 18.67 -3.40 4.71
CA THR A 61 18.02 -4.20 5.76
C THR A 61 18.64 -5.60 5.81
N ARG A 62 18.84 -6.26 4.66
CA ARG A 62 19.43 -7.61 4.62
C ARG A 62 20.93 -7.63 4.91
N ALA A 63 21.67 -6.58 4.57
CA ALA A 63 23.08 -6.46 4.95
C ALA A 63 23.24 -6.43 6.47
N THR A 64 22.27 -5.81 7.17
CA THR A 64 22.26 -5.69 8.63
C THR A 64 21.68 -6.93 9.32
N PHE A 65 20.54 -7.44 8.85
CA PHE A 65 19.75 -8.48 9.53
C PHE A 65 19.84 -9.87 8.88
N GLY A 66 20.58 -10.01 7.78
CA GLY A 66 20.68 -11.23 7.00
C GLY A 66 19.46 -11.51 6.12
N ASN A 67 19.38 -12.73 5.58
CA ASN A 67 18.37 -13.12 4.60
C ASN A 67 17.13 -13.77 5.24
N VAL A 68 16.78 -13.41 6.47
CA VAL A 68 15.61 -13.96 7.16
C VAL A 68 14.34 -13.61 6.40
N ASN A 69 13.41 -14.56 6.29
CA ASN A 69 12.12 -14.32 5.67
C ASN A 69 11.17 -13.56 6.60
N TRP A 70 11.14 -12.23 6.44
CA TRP A 70 10.19 -11.35 7.12
C TRP A 70 8.82 -11.25 6.42
N PHE A 71 8.72 -11.71 5.17
CA PHE A 71 7.48 -11.64 4.38
C PHE A 71 6.47 -12.73 4.79
N GLY A 72 6.96 -13.82 5.37
CA GLY A 72 6.17 -14.98 5.78
C GLY A 72 6.15 -16.10 4.73
N GLY A 73 5.46 -17.19 5.06
CA GLY A 73 5.48 -18.44 4.28
C GLY A 73 6.38 -19.51 4.91
N GLU A 74 6.59 -20.62 4.19
CA GLU A 74 7.27 -21.80 4.72
C GLU A 74 8.80 -21.74 4.65
N ASP A 75 9.38 -20.95 3.73
CA ASP A 75 10.82 -20.84 3.58
C ASP A 75 11.39 -19.89 4.66
N PRO A 76 12.37 -20.33 5.47
CA PRO A 76 13.01 -19.46 6.45
C PRO A 76 13.90 -18.37 5.81
N ILE A 77 14.25 -18.53 4.52
CA ILE A 77 15.06 -17.58 3.76
C ILE A 77 14.15 -16.71 2.91
N ALA A 78 14.40 -15.39 2.87
CA ALA A 78 13.67 -14.47 2.03
C ALA A 78 13.69 -14.94 0.57
N PHE A 79 12.52 -15.01 -0.08
CA PHE A 79 12.39 -15.63 -1.41
C PHE A 79 13.31 -15.03 -2.48
N ARG A 80 13.63 -13.72 -2.38
CA ARG A 80 14.58 -13.04 -3.28
C ARG A 80 16.04 -13.54 -3.15
N CYS A 81 16.36 -14.24 -2.06
CA CYS A 81 17.67 -14.84 -1.81
C CYS A 81 17.70 -16.34 -2.13
N ASN A 82 16.54 -16.95 -2.43
CA ASN A 82 16.47 -18.35 -2.82
C ASN A 82 16.84 -18.50 -4.31
N THR A 83 18.00 -19.09 -4.57
CA THR A 83 18.54 -19.22 -5.94
C THR A 83 17.62 -19.99 -6.88
N LYS A 84 16.88 -20.99 -6.39
CA LYS A 84 15.93 -21.76 -7.22
C LYS A 84 14.77 -20.89 -7.68
N LEU A 85 14.24 -20.04 -6.80
CA LEU A 85 13.15 -19.11 -7.13
C LEU A 85 13.62 -18.01 -8.08
N CYS A 86 14.82 -17.46 -7.87
CA CYS A 86 15.41 -16.50 -8.80
C CYS A 86 15.63 -17.09 -10.20
N VAL A 87 16.06 -18.35 -10.29
CA VAL A 87 16.18 -19.03 -11.58
C VAL A 87 14.80 -19.24 -12.20
N ALA A 88 13.82 -19.75 -11.44
CA ALA A 88 12.47 -19.97 -11.93
C ALA A 88 11.82 -18.69 -12.49
N GLU A 89 11.97 -17.57 -11.77
CA GLU A 89 11.48 -16.25 -12.20
C GLU A 89 12.13 -15.80 -13.51
N ARG A 90 13.47 -15.85 -13.60
CA ARG A 90 14.20 -15.47 -14.83
C ARG A 90 13.89 -16.37 -16.03
N THR A 91 13.60 -17.65 -15.79
CA THR A 91 13.25 -18.59 -16.85
C THR A 91 11.82 -18.46 -17.34
N ASN A 92 10.98 -17.65 -16.69
CA ASN A 92 9.60 -17.41 -17.07
C ASN A 92 9.32 -15.92 -17.34
N PRO A 93 9.96 -15.30 -18.36
CA PRO A 93 9.86 -13.87 -18.62
C PRO A 93 8.46 -13.41 -19.07
N ASN A 94 7.61 -14.34 -19.52
CA ASN A 94 6.24 -14.06 -19.95
C ASN A 94 5.22 -14.26 -18.82
N ALA A 95 5.68 -14.51 -17.59
CA ALA A 95 4.83 -14.56 -16.41
C ALA A 95 4.05 -13.25 -16.25
N GLN A 96 2.71 -13.35 -16.26
CA GLN A 96 1.82 -12.20 -16.09
C GLN A 96 0.99 -12.36 -14.83
N ILE A 97 0.78 -11.26 -14.10
CA ILE A 97 -0.18 -11.17 -13.01
C ILE A 97 -1.09 -9.98 -13.32
N VAL A 98 -2.40 -10.23 -13.35
CA VAL A 98 -3.39 -9.19 -13.63
C VAL A 98 -4.04 -8.77 -12.32
N ILE A 99 -3.98 -7.47 -12.00
CA ILE A 99 -4.57 -6.91 -10.79
C ILE A 99 -5.66 -5.91 -11.17
N LEU A 100 -6.85 -6.10 -10.62
CA LEU A 100 -8.00 -5.21 -10.80
C LEU A 100 -8.53 -4.81 -9.43
N SER A 101 -9.13 -3.62 -9.32
CA SER A 101 -9.80 -3.17 -8.09
C SER A 101 -11.20 -2.69 -8.42
N GLU A 102 -12.09 -2.70 -7.42
CA GLU A 102 -13.48 -2.23 -7.56
C GLU A 102 -14.26 -2.99 -8.66
N VAL A 103 -14.11 -4.32 -8.68
CA VAL A 103 -14.77 -5.20 -9.64
C VAL A 103 -16.23 -5.43 -9.21
N HIS A 104 -17.09 -4.44 -9.43
CA HIS A 104 -18.52 -4.47 -9.04
C HIS A 104 -19.32 -5.52 -9.84
N LEU A 105 -19.54 -6.69 -9.26
CA LEU A 105 -20.17 -7.86 -9.91
C LEU A 105 -21.69 -7.71 -10.06
N ASP A 106 -22.31 -6.73 -9.37
CA ASP A 106 -23.70 -6.33 -9.55
C ASP A 106 -23.94 -5.48 -10.80
N ASN A 107 -22.87 -5.03 -11.48
CA ASN A 107 -22.96 -4.21 -12.68
C ASN A 107 -22.71 -5.07 -13.93
N SER A 108 -23.73 -5.19 -14.78
CA SER A 108 -23.65 -5.97 -16.02
C SER A 108 -22.55 -5.53 -16.98
N ARG A 109 -22.20 -4.23 -17.01
CA ARG A 109 -21.09 -3.73 -17.84
C ARG A 109 -19.74 -4.21 -17.32
N VAL A 110 -19.57 -4.26 -16.00
CA VAL A 110 -18.34 -4.77 -15.37
C VAL A 110 -18.23 -6.27 -15.63
N MET A 111 -19.31 -7.03 -15.45
CA MET A 111 -19.34 -8.46 -15.77
C MET A 111 -19.00 -8.74 -17.23
N GLN A 112 -19.55 -7.94 -18.16
CA GLN A 112 -19.22 -8.04 -19.58
C GLN A 112 -17.75 -7.73 -19.85
N ALA A 113 -17.19 -6.68 -19.21
CA ALA A 113 -15.77 -6.33 -19.35
C ALA A 113 -14.84 -7.42 -18.79
N VAL A 114 -15.19 -8.00 -17.63
CA VAL A 114 -14.47 -9.14 -17.03
C VAL A 114 -14.52 -10.35 -17.97
N TYR A 115 -15.68 -10.66 -18.54
CA TYR A 115 -15.80 -11.73 -19.53
C TYR A 115 -14.90 -11.51 -20.74
N HIS A 116 -14.92 -10.30 -21.31
CA HIS A 116 -14.06 -9.96 -22.45
C HIS A 116 -12.58 -10.05 -22.11
N MET A 117 -12.17 -9.57 -20.93
CA MET A 117 -10.80 -9.69 -20.45
C MET A 117 -10.38 -11.16 -20.31
N LEU A 118 -11.17 -11.97 -19.59
CA LEU A 118 -10.87 -13.40 -19.39
C LEU A 118 -10.83 -14.17 -20.72
N SER A 119 -11.76 -13.85 -21.63
CA SER A 119 -11.77 -14.43 -22.99
C SER A 119 -10.52 -14.02 -23.79
N GLY A 120 -10.07 -12.77 -23.64
CA GLY A 120 -8.84 -12.28 -24.27
C GLY A 120 -7.59 -13.01 -23.80
N PHE A 121 -7.55 -13.44 -22.54
CA PHE A 121 -6.46 -14.24 -21.97
C PHE A 121 -6.59 -15.75 -22.21
N SER A 122 -7.67 -16.24 -22.83
CA SER A 122 -7.89 -17.68 -22.99
C SER A 122 -6.80 -18.41 -23.78
N GLY A 123 -6.15 -17.73 -24.72
CA GLY A 123 -5.04 -18.30 -25.51
C GLY A 123 -3.68 -18.28 -24.80
N ASP A 124 -3.50 -17.41 -23.82
CA ASP A 124 -2.26 -17.26 -23.03
C ASP A 124 -2.63 -16.76 -21.62
N PRO A 125 -3.08 -17.66 -20.72
CA PRO A 125 -3.59 -17.25 -19.42
C PRO A 125 -2.46 -16.75 -18.51
N PRO A 126 -2.67 -15.67 -17.74
CA PRO A 126 -1.69 -15.20 -16.78
C PRO A 126 -1.53 -16.20 -15.62
N LEU A 127 -0.45 -16.04 -14.84
CA LEU A 127 -0.22 -16.86 -13.63
C LEU A 127 -1.31 -16.66 -12.59
N ALA A 128 -1.83 -15.43 -12.46
CA ALA A 128 -2.87 -15.10 -11.50
C ALA A 128 -3.70 -13.90 -11.94
N PHE A 129 -4.98 -13.94 -11.58
CA PHE A 129 -5.85 -12.77 -11.50
C PHE A 129 -6.08 -12.44 -10.03
N ILE A 130 -5.76 -11.21 -9.63
CA ILE A 130 -6.01 -10.67 -8.30
C ILE A 130 -7.10 -9.62 -8.44
N PHE A 131 -8.33 -9.97 -8.05
CA PHE A 131 -9.42 -9.01 -7.97
C PHE A 131 -9.52 -8.48 -6.55
N CYS A 132 -9.27 -7.20 -6.40
CA CYS A 132 -9.44 -6.46 -5.17
C CYS A 132 -10.87 -5.90 -5.12
N GLY A 133 -11.48 -6.00 -3.94
CA GLY A 133 -12.78 -5.39 -3.68
C GLY A 133 -12.76 -3.86 -3.81
N ASN A 134 -13.91 -3.20 -3.73
CA ASN A 134 -15.22 -3.79 -3.45
C ASN A 134 -15.81 -4.58 -4.63
N PHE A 135 -16.57 -5.63 -4.34
CA PHE A 135 -17.23 -6.48 -5.36
C PHE A 135 -18.70 -6.14 -5.62
N CYS A 136 -19.24 -5.16 -4.89
CA CYS A 136 -20.58 -4.65 -5.07
C CYS A 136 -20.52 -3.12 -5.07
N SER A 137 -21.23 -2.48 -6.00
CA SER A 137 -21.29 -1.01 -6.11
C SER A 137 -21.95 -0.35 -4.89
N ARG A 138 -22.75 -1.12 -4.13
CA ARG A 138 -23.44 -0.71 -2.91
C ARG A 138 -23.07 -1.64 -1.75
N PRO A 139 -21.83 -1.58 -1.25
CA PRO A 139 -21.40 -2.46 -0.17
C PRO A 139 -22.06 -2.07 1.16
N ARG A 140 -22.32 -3.07 2.02
CA ARG A 140 -22.85 -2.89 3.39
C ARG A 140 -24.23 -2.22 3.46
N GLN A 141 -25.06 -2.38 2.43
CA GLN A 141 -26.47 -1.98 2.42
C GLN A 141 -27.37 -3.21 2.63
N ARG A 142 -28.66 -3.00 2.95
CA ARG A 142 -29.61 -4.12 3.17
C ARG A 142 -29.80 -4.95 1.90
N GLU A 143 -29.73 -4.28 0.74
CA GLU A 143 -29.95 -4.87 -0.57
C GLU A 143 -28.68 -5.49 -1.19
N THR A 144 -27.51 -5.39 -0.55
CA THR A 144 -26.22 -5.85 -1.13
C THR A 144 -26.27 -7.30 -1.59
N ILE A 145 -26.86 -8.20 -0.78
CA ILE A 145 -26.95 -9.63 -1.11
C ILE A 145 -27.89 -9.86 -2.29
N GLU A 146 -29.02 -9.15 -2.35
CA GLU A 146 -29.96 -9.23 -3.46
C GLU A 146 -29.33 -8.73 -4.76
N LEU A 147 -28.63 -7.58 -4.72
CA LEU A 147 -27.93 -7.01 -5.87
C LEU A 147 -26.88 -7.98 -6.44
N LEU A 148 -26.09 -8.61 -5.57
CA LEU A 148 -25.13 -9.62 -6.00
C LEU A 148 -25.84 -10.84 -6.63
N HIS A 149 -26.90 -11.36 -6.01
CA HIS A 149 -27.67 -12.47 -6.59
C HIS A 149 -28.26 -12.12 -7.95
N THR A 150 -28.72 -10.88 -8.15
CA THR A 150 -29.23 -10.42 -9.45
C THR A 150 -28.14 -10.18 -10.47
N GLY A 151 -26.95 -9.72 -10.05
CA GLY A 151 -25.83 -9.41 -10.95
C GLY A 151 -25.22 -10.63 -11.64
N PHE A 152 -25.33 -11.81 -11.01
CA PHE A 152 -24.88 -13.09 -11.58
C PHE A 152 -25.94 -13.81 -12.43
N ARG A 153 -27.14 -13.25 -12.59
CA ARG A 153 -28.17 -13.78 -13.50
C ARG A 153 -28.07 -13.13 -14.87
#